data_AF-A0A2A4LDE5-F1
#
_entry.id   AF-A0A2A4LDE5-F1
#
_cell.length_a   1.000
_cell.length_b   1.000
_cell.length_c   1.000
_cell.angle_alpha   90.00
_cell.angle_beta   90.00
_cell.angle_gamma   90.00
#
_symmetry.space_group_name_H-M   'P 1'
#
loop_
_entity.id
_entity.type
_entity.pdbx_description
1 polymer ?
#
loop_
_entity_poly.entity_id
_entity_poly.type
_entity_poly.pdbx_seq_one_letter_code
_entity_poly.pdbx_strand_id
1 'polypeptide(L)'
;MLKKLERQEVSKVADKLSEKLGKQYIPTATGDSINGTYTKPIELASGRYAIIEQSKEFNLVPWRSVLERSRNQLVTGKVGGSGISWQIGKRRGIGR
;
A
#
# COMPACT_ATOMS: atom_id res chain seq x y z
N MET A 1 0.27 -21.94 6.83
CA MET A 1 0.77 -21.50 8.16
C MET A 1 1.52 -20.16 8.13
N LEU A 2 2.07 -19.69 6.99
CA LEU A 2 2.91 -18.47 6.91
C LEU A 2 2.15 -17.11 7.01
N LYS A 3 0.90 -17.03 6.54
CA LYS A 3 0.09 -15.78 6.51
C LYS A 3 -0.17 -15.13 7.88
N LYS A 4 0.08 -15.80 9.00
CA LYS A 4 -0.11 -15.23 10.35
C LYS A 4 1.12 -14.47 10.83
N LEU A 5 2.32 -15.03 10.62
CA LEU A 5 3.58 -14.37 11.00
C LEU A 5 3.80 -13.10 10.18
N GLU A 6 3.59 -13.18 8.85
CA GLU A 6 3.74 -12.03 7.95
C GLU A 6 2.81 -10.89 8.37
N ARG A 7 1.55 -11.18 8.72
CA ARG A 7 0.61 -10.16 9.19
C ARG A 7 1.04 -9.52 10.50
N GLN A 8 1.62 -10.29 11.42
CA GLN A 8 2.08 -9.78 12.70
C GLN A 8 3.30 -8.87 12.53
N GLU A 9 4.20 -9.21 11.60
CA GLU A 9 5.34 -8.38 11.24
C GLU A 9 4.91 -7.08 10.56
N VAL A 10 4.06 -7.19 9.55
CA VAL A 10 3.47 -6.05 8.84
C VAL A 10 2.76 -5.14 9.85
N SER A 11 1.97 -5.71 10.77
CA SER A 11 1.27 -4.93 11.81
C SER A 11 2.24 -4.20 12.73
N LYS A 12 3.37 -4.80 13.14
CA LYS A 12 4.36 -4.11 13.99
C LYS A 12 5.02 -2.93 13.29
N VAL A 13 5.36 -3.08 12.02
CA VAL A 13 5.96 -1.98 11.25
C VAL A 13 4.91 -0.93 10.90
N ALA A 14 3.68 -1.36 10.61
CA ALA A 14 2.57 -0.46 10.43
C ALA A 14 2.30 0.33 11.71
N ASP A 15 2.35 -0.27 12.90
CA ASP A 15 2.17 0.43 14.17
C ASP A 15 3.19 1.56 14.35
N LYS A 16 4.48 1.28 14.10
CA LYS A 16 5.52 2.32 14.08
C LYS A 16 5.27 3.42 13.05
N LEU A 17 4.73 3.07 11.88
CA LEU A 17 4.35 4.05 10.86
C LEU A 17 3.11 4.83 11.30
N SER A 18 2.17 4.19 11.98
CA SER A 18 0.96 4.80 12.52
C SER A 18 1.32 5.87 13.54
N GLU A 19 2.27 5.60 14.43
CA GLU A 19 2.79 6.59 15.37
C GLU A 19 3.50 7.75 14.66
N LYS A 20 4.28 7.45 13.61
CA LYS A 20 5.05 8.45 12.87
C LYS A 20 4.20 9.33 11.95
N LEU A 21 3.18 8.77 11.31
CA LEU A 21 2.26 9.45 10.39
C LEU A 21 1.01 9.98 11.09
N GLY A 22 0.71 9.50 12.31
CA GLY A 22 -0.53 9.80 13.03
C GLY A 22 -1.79 9.21 12.38
N LYS A 23 -1.67 8.10 11.64
CA LYS A 23 -2.76 7.50 10.85
C LYS A 23 -2.94 6.03 11.21
N GLN A 24 -4.17 5.52 11.23
CA GLN A 24 -4.42 4.11 11.55
C GLN A 24 -4.02 3.17 10.41
N TYR A 25 -3.39 2.04 10.73
CA TYR A 25 -3.12 0.98 9.76
C TYR A 25 -4.37 0.13 9.51
N ILE A 26 -4.79 0.04 8.25
CA ILE A 26 -5.88 -0.85 7.83
C ILE A 26 -5.35 -1.93 6.87
N PRO A 27 -5.42 -3.22 7.25
CA PRO A 27 -5.06 -4.31 6.34
C PRO A 27 -6.08 -4.39 5.21
N THR A 28 -5.59 -4.61 3.98
CA THR A 28 -6.45 -4.76 2.80
C THR A 28 -6.81 -6.22 2.57
N ALA A 29 -8.10 -6.47 2.37
CA ALA A 29 -8.63 -7.81 2.12
C ALA A 29 -8.89 -8.05 0.63
N THR A 30 -9.08 -9.32 0.26
CA THR A 30 -9.52 -9.66 -1.10
C THR A 30 -10.95 -9.18 -1.31
N GLY A 31 -11.17 -8.38 -2.35
CA GLY A 31 -12.44 -7.68 -2.61
C GLY A 31 -12.42 -6.18 -2.28
N ASP A 32 -11.43 -5.72 -1.51
CA ASP A 32 -11.33 -4.31 -1.14
C ASP A 32 -10.79 -3.43 -2.28
N SER A 33 -11.32 -2.20 -2.32
CA SER A 33 -10.85 -1.16 -3.23
C SER A 33 -10.00 -0.19 -2.45
N ILE A 34 -8.70 -0.20 -2.73
CA ILE A 34 -7.70 0.70 -2.17
C ILE A 34 -7.76 1.99 -2.97
N ASN A 35 -7.93 3.13 -2.33
CA ASN A 35 -7.75 4.42 -2.99
C ASN A 35 -6.95 5.35 -2.08
N GLY A 36 -5.73 5.70 -2.48
CA GLY A 36 -4.93 6.63 -1.70
C GLY A 36 -3.65 7.04 -2.41
N THR A 37 -2.83 7.82 -1.73
CA THR A 37 -1.57 8.32 -2.27
C THR A 37 -0.46 7.35 -1.93
N TYR A 38 0.16 6.77 -2.95
CA TYR A 38 1.37 5.97 -2.75
C TYR A 38 2.52 6.91 -2.39
N THR A 39 3.05 6.79 -1.16
CA THR A 39 4.11 7.68 -0.69
C THR A 39 5.49 7.09 -0.95
N LYS A 40 5.76 5.87 -0.46
CA LYS A 40 7.05 5.20 -0.59
C LYS A 40 6.93 3.69 -0.40
N PRO A 41 7.88 2.92 -0.95
CA PRO A 41 8.03 1.50 -0.62
C PRO A 41 8.74 1.35 0.71
N ILE A 42 8.43 0.27 1.42
CA ILE A 42 9.13 -0.21 2.61
C ILE A 42 9.57 -1.66 2.39
N GLU A 43 10.74 -2.00 2.90
CA GLU A 43 11.22 -3.37 2.94
C GLU A 43 10.87 -3.97 4.29
N LEU A 44 10.06 -5.03 4.27
CA LEU A 44 9.70 -5.87 5.42
C LEU A 44 10.39 -7.23 5.24
N ALA A 45 10.53 -8.02 6.31
CA ALA A 45 11.15 -9.34 6.16
C ALA A 45 10.27 -10.30 5.33
N SER A 46 8.95 -10.05 5.29
CA SER A 46 8.00 -10.75 4.40
C SER A 46 8.08 -10.31 2.93
N GLY A 47 8.72 -9.18 2.62
CA GLY A 47 8.86 -8.65 1.26
C GLY A 47 8.71 -7.13 1.17
N ARG A 48 8.63 -6.60 -0.05
CA ARG A 48 8.40 -5.17 -0.28
C ARG A 48 6.93 -4.83 -0.18
N TYR A 49 6.61 -3.78 0.56
CA TYR A 49 5.25 -3.24 0.68
C TYR A 49 5.21 -1.77 0.30
N ALA A 50 4.13 -1.34 -0.31
CA ALA A 50 3.85 0.05 -0.60
C ALA A 50 2.97 0.64 0.51
N ILE A 51 3.33 1.84 0.99
CA ILE A 51 2.49 2.62 1.89
C ILE A 51 1.53 3.43 1.03
N ILE A 52 0.24 3.12 1.15
CA ILE A 52 -0.85 3.90 0.55
C ILE A 52 -1.48 4.73 1.66
N GLU A 53 -1.23 6.03 1.62
CA GLU A 53 -1.82 6.96 2.57
C GLU A 53 -3.22 7.39 2.10
N GLN A 54 -4.21 7.22 2.97
CA GLN A 54 -5.55 7.77 2.79
C GLN A 54 -5.74 9.00 3.70
N SER A 55 -6.99 9.48 3.79
CA SER A 55 -7.34 10.71 4.51
C SER A 55 -7.17 10.62 6.03
N LYS A 56 -7.49 9.46 6.64
CA LYS A 56 -7.39 9.23 8.10
C LYS A 56 -6.64 7.95 8.47
N GLU A 57 -6.32 7.15 7.47
CA GLU A 57 -5.77 5.82 7.61
C GLU A 57 -4.72 5.58 6.52
N PHE A 58 -3.99 4.50 6.63
CA PHE A 58 -3.08 4.05 5.59
C PHE A 58 -3.11 2.53 5.47
N ASN A 59 -2.79 2.04 4.29
CA ASN A 59 -2.78 0.62 4.00
C ASN A 59 -1.40 0.22 3.51
N LEU A 60 -0.98 -0.97 3.96
CA LEU A 60 0.21 -1.64 3.46
C LEU A 60 -0.25 -2.72 2.52
N VAL A 61 0.20 -2.59 1.28
CA VAL A 61 -0.10 -3.50 0.19
C VAL A 61 1.21 -4.06 -0.35
N PRO A 62 1.25 -5.32 -0.80
CA PRO A 62 2.45 -5.86 -1.40
C PRO A 62 2.85 -4.99 -2.60
N TRP A 63 4.09 -4.54 -2.59
CA TRP A 63 4.63 -3.64 -3.60
C TRP A 63 4.59 -4.30 -4.97
N ARG A 64 4.28 -3.50 -6.00
CA ARG A 64 4.31 -3.93 -7.39
C ARG A 64 5.08 -2.90 -8.22
N SER A 65 5.77 -3.36 -9.25
CA SER A 65 6.55 -2.51 -10.17
C SER A 65 5.72 -1.39 -10.83
N VAL A 66 4.40 -1.57 -10.96
CA VAL A 66 3.49 -0.51 -11.43
C VAL A 66 3.39 0.68 -10.46
N LEU A 67 3.48 0.44 -9.14
CA LEU A 67 3.45 1.49 -8.12
C LEU A 67 4.77 2.28 -8.10
N GLU A 68 5.90 1.63 -8.41
CA GLU A 68 7.21 2.27 -8.45
C GLU A 68 7.24 3.49 -9.38
N ARG A 69 6.58 3.38 -10.54
CA ARG A 69 6.44 4.47 -11.52
C ARG A 69 5.54 5.60 -11.04
N SER A 70 4.79 5.41 -9.96
CA SER A 70 3.76 6.32 -9.46
C SER A 70 4.01 6.77 -8.03
N ARG A 71 5.30 6.83 -7.63
CA ARG A 71 5.71 7.35 -6.33
C ARG A 71 5.21 8.78 -6.11
N ASN A 72 4.62 9.02 -4.94
CA ASN A 72 3.97 10.28 -4.56
C ASN A 72 2.77 10.64 -5.44
N GLN A 73 2.03 9.64 -5.95
CA GLN A 73 0.81 9.85 -6.74
C GLN A 73 -0.38 9.11 -6.15
N LEU A 74 -1.57 9.60 -6.47
CA LEU A 74 -2.84 8.93 -6.19
C LEU A 74 -2.93 7.64 -7.02
N VAL A 75 -3.11 6.53 -6.33
CA VAL A 75 -3.26 5.20 -6.91
C VAL A 75 -4.51 4.55 -6.36
N THR A 76 -5.23 3.89 -7.25
CA THR A 76 -6.43 3.13 -6.94
C THR A 76 -6.14 1.67 -7.21
N GLY A 77 -6.09 0.84 -6.19
CA GLY A 77 -5.92 -0.62 -6.31
C GLY A 77 -7.25 -1.32 -6.10
N LYS A 78 -7.53 -2.38 -6.86
CA LYS A 78 -8.64 -3.30 -6.55
C LYS A 78 -8.08 -4.70 -6.32
N VAL A 79 -8.30 -5.25 -5.13
CA VAL A 79 -7.85 -6.60 -4.79
C VAL A 79 -8.86 -7.60 -5.37
N GLY A 80 -8.49 -8.26 -6.46
CA GLY A 80 -9.27 -9.35 -7.07
C GLY A 80 -8.83 -10.73 -6.57
N GLY A 81 -9.57 -11.78 -6.98
CA GLY A 81 -9.32 -13.16 -6.55
C GLY A 81 -7.96 -13.75 -6.98
N SER A 82 -7.35 -13.21 -8.04
CA SER A 82 -6.08 -13.68 -8.60
C SER A 82 -4.93 -12.66 -8.45
N GLY A 83 -5.17 -11.50 -7.85
CA GLY A 83 -4.15 -10.46 -7.68
C GLY A 83 -4.69 -9.08 -7.36
N ILE A 84 -3.81 -8.09 -7.32
CA ILE A 84 -4.19 -6.68 -7.09
C ILE A 84 -4.02 -5.93 -8.41
N SER A 85 -5.12 -5.44 -8.96
CA SER A 85 -5.12 -4.57 -10.13
C SER A 85 -4.90 -3.13 -9.68
N TRP A 86 -3.78 -2.54 -10.07
CA TRP A 86 -3.46 -1.14 -9.77
C TRP A 86 -3.83 -0.26 -10.95
N GLN A 87 -4.65 0.75 -10.69
CA GLN A 87 -5.01 1.82 -11.59
C GLN A 87 -4.43 3.11 -11.03
N ILE A 88 -3.41 3.64 -11.68
CA ILE A 88 -2.78 4.89 -11.26
C ILE A 88 -3.73 6.02 -11.66
N GLY A 89 -4.17 6.82 -10.68
CA GLY A 89 -5.00 7.99 -10.91
C GLY A 89 -4.20 8.99 -11.73
N LYS A 90 -4.47 9.01 -13.04
CA LYS A 90 -3.86 9.83 -14.08
C LYS A 90 -3.37 11.18 -13.56
N ARG A 91 -2.09 11.29 -13.22
CA ARG A 91 -1.45 12.59 -13.09
C ARG A 91 -1.25 13.12 -14.51
N ARG A 92 -2.07 14.09 -14.88
CA ARG A 92 -1.69 15.12 -15.86
C ARG A 92 -0.25 15.55 -15.51
N GLY A 93 0.69 15.30 -16.43
CA GLY A 93 2.07 15.78 -16.33
C GLY A 93 3.08 14.69 -15.94
N ILE A 94 3.68 14.08 -16.95
CA ILE A 94 5.10 14.23 -17.27
C ILE A 94 5.21 13.88 -18.75
N GLY A 95 5.29 14.93 -19.56
CA GLY A 95 5.99 14.83 -20.83
C GLY A 95 7.48 14.89 -20.52
N ARG A 96 8.24 14.04 -21.20
CA ARG A 96 9.40 14.50 -21.94
C ARG A 96 9.61 13.58 -23.12
#